data_AF-X0ZG36-F1
#
_entry.id   AF-X0ZG36-F1
#
_cell.length_a   1.000
_cell.length_b   1.000
_cell.length_c   1.000
_cell.angle_alpha   90.00
_cell.angle_beta   90.00
_cell.angle_gamma   90.00
#
_symmetry.space_group_name_H-M   'P 1'
#
loop_
_entity.id
_entity.type
_entity.pdbx_description
1 polymer ?
#
loop_
_entity_poly.entity_id
_entity_poly.type
_entity_poly.pdbx_seq_one_letter_code
_entity_poly.pdbx_strand_id
1 'polypeptide(L)' 'MIDFVGKKRWFFLASAIATLVGIVCLSVFGLKPGTDFVGGTAITFHFSEPVEQSQLREEMTSLGYGDAMIQNAGGGYFLV' A
#
# COMPACT_ATOMS: atom_id res chain seq x y z
N MET A 1 -15.08 25.53 30.88
CA MET A 1 -15.69 24.66 29.86
C MET A 1 -15.15 25.13 28.51
N ILE A 2 -14.47 24.29 27.73
CA ILE A 2 -13.93 24.71 26.41
C ILE A 2 -15.11 24.86 25.45
N ASP A 3 -15.24 26.04 24.87
CA ASP A 3 -16.36 26.37 23.98
C ASP A 3 -16.06 25.90 22.54
N PHE A 4 -16.27 24.60 22.30
CA PHE A 4 -16.07 23.98 20.99
C PHE A 4 -17.07 24.48 19.94
N VAL A 5 -18.30 24.78 20.37
CA VAL A 5 -19.40 25.18 19.48
C VAL A 5 -19.17 26.60 18.95
N GLY A 6 -18.69 27.52 19.78
CA GLY A 6 -18.37 28.90 19.39
C GLY A 6 -17.24 29.00 18.36
N LYS A 7 -16.26 28.08 18.40
CA LYS A 7 -15.10 28.04 17.48
C LYS A 7 -15.25 27.06 16.33
N LYS A 8 -16.45 26.50 16.09
CA LYS A 8 -16.68 25.46 15.07
C LYS A 8 -16.09 25.80 13.69
N ARG A 9 -16.17 27.07 13.28
CA ARG A 9 -15.65 27.53 11.97
C ARG A 9 -14.14 27.33 11.83
N TRP A 10 -13.37 27.50 12.91
CA TRP A 10 -11.93 27.27 12.91
C TRP A 10 -11.59 25.78 12.81
N PHE A 11 -12.34 24.93 13.51
CA PHE A 11 -12.16 23.47 13.41
C PHE A 11 -12.54 22.95 12.01
N PHE A 12 -13.64 23.45 11.43
CA PHE A 12 -14.01 23.11 10.05
C PHE A 12 -12.97 23.61 9.03
N LEU A 13 -12.41 24.80 9.22
CA LEU A 13 -11.34 25.31 8.35
C LEU A 13 -10.08 24.45 8.45
N ALA A 14 -9.64 24.12 9.67
CA ALA A 14 -8.48 23.25 9.88
C ALA A 14 -8.70 21.86 9.27
N SER A 15 -9.90 21.27 9.45
CA SER A 15 -10.28 20.00 8.81
C SER A 15 -10.26 20.10 7.30
N ALA A 16 -10.82 21.18 6.72
CA ALA A 16 -10.85 21.37 5.29
C ALA A 16 -9.44 21.47 4.71
N ILE A 17 -8.55 22.22 5.36
CA ILE A 17 -7.13 22.30 4.96
C ILE A 17 -6.47 20.92 5.04
N ALA A 18 -6.66 20.19 6.15
CA ALA A 18 -6.08 18.85 6.31
C ALA A 18 -6.56 17.88 5.21
N THR A 19 -7.86 17.89 4.89
CA THR A 19 -8.42 17.11 3.79
C THR A 19 -7.81 17.51 2.45
N LEU A 20 -7.67 18.81 2.18
CA LEU A 20 -7.13 19.31 0.92
C LEU A 20 -5.66 18.93 0.74
N VAL A 21 -4.86 19.02 1.80
CA VAL A 21 -3.48 18.51 1.82
C VAL A 21 -3.45 17.01 1.55
N GLY A 22 -4.34 16.23 2.18
CA GLY A 22 -4.46 14.80 1.92
C GLY A 22 -4.77 14.47 0.45
N ILE A 23 -5.69 15.22 -0.16
CA ILE A 23 -6.04 15.08 -1.59
C ILE A 23 -4.84 15.42 -2.49
N VAL A 24 -4.12 16.52 -2.20
CA VAL A 24 -2.93 16.92 -2.96
C VAL A 24 -1.84 15.87 -2.85
N CYS A 25 -1.56 15.36 -1.64
CA CYS A 25 -0.60 14.28 -1.45
C CYS A 25 -0.99 13.04 -2.27
N LEU A 26 -2.25 12.62 -2.20
CA LEU A 26 -2.72 11.45 -2.95
C LEU A 26 -2.64 11.66 -4.47
N SER A 27 -2.89 12.89 -4.95
CA SER A 27 -2.81 13.23 -6.37
C SER A 27 -1.36 13.30 -6.88
N VAL A 28 -0.43 13.81 -6.08
CA VAL A 28 0.98 14.00 -6.48
C VAL A 28 1.80 12.72 -6.32
N PHE A 29 1.66 12.03 -5.18
CA PHE A 29 2.42 10.80 -4.91
C PHE A 29 1.78 9.56 -5.55
N GLY A 30 0.52 9.65 -5.93
CA GLY A 30 -0.24 8.54 -6.50
C GLY A 30 -0.56 7.46 -5.47
N LEU A 31 -1.60 6.67 -5.77
CA LEU A 31 -1.84 5.41 -5.09
C LEU A 31 -1.04 4.33 -5.81
N LYS A 32 -0.42 3.41 -5.07
CA LYS A 32 0.14 2.19 -5.65
C LYS A 32 -1.02 1.18 -5.81
N PRO A 33 -1.55 0.97 -7.02
CA PRO A 33 -2.65 0.04 -7.21
C PRO A 33 -2.20 -1.37 -6.81
N GLY A 34 -3.03 -2.06 -6.02
CA GLY A 34 -2.83 -3.47 -5.75
C GLY A 34 -3.04 -4.32 -7.01
N THR A 35 -2.65 -5.58 -6.95
CA THR A 35 -2.84 -6.58 -8.02
C THR A 35 -4.29 -6.66 -8.52
N ASP A 36 -5.27 -6.39 -7.65
CA ASP A 36 -6.71 -6.31 -7.99
C ASP A 36 -7.06 -5.21 -9.00
N PHE A 37 -6.24 -4.17 -9.16
CA PHE A 37 -6.52 -3.00 -10.01
C PHE A 37 -5.64 -2.92 -11.27
N VAL A 38 -4.53 -3.65 -11.31
CA VAL A 38 -3.60 -3.68 -12.47
C VAL A 38 -4.00 -4.78 -13.46
N GLY A 39 -4.66 -5.85 -12.97
CA GLY A 39 -4.95 -7.04 -13.77
C GLY A 39 -3.70 -7.89 -14.01
N GLY A 40 -3.88 -9.19 -14.19
CA GLY A 40 -2.78 -10.14 -14.35
C GLY A 40 -3.05 -11.49 -13.70
N THR A 41 -2.00 -12.27 -13.49
CA THR A 41 -2.06 -13.56 -12.80
C THR A 41 -1.45 -13.41 -11.41
N ALA A 42 -2.25 -13.62 -10.37
CA ALA A 42 -1.76 -13.69 -9.00
C ALA A 42 -1.47 -15.14 -8.64
N ILE A 43 -0.27 -15.42 -8.14
CA ILE A 43 0.13 -16.76 -7.69
C ILE A 43 0.47 -16.70 -6.20
N THR A 44 -0.14 -17.60 -5.43
CA THR A 44 0.16 -17.76 -4.01
C THR A 44 1.12 -18.93 -3.82
N PHE A 45 2.31 -18.66 -3.31
CA PHE A 45 3.27 -19.66 -2.88
C PHE A 45 3.17 -19.87 -1.37
N HIS A 46 3.29 -21.12 -0.93
CA HIS A 46 3.42 -21.49 0.48
C HIS A 46 4.70 -22.27 0.65
N PHE A 47 5.64 -21.70 1.41
CA PHE A 47 6.92 -22.34 1.70
C PHE A 47 6.87 -22.96 3.10
N SER A 48 7.29 -24.22 3.20
CA SER A 48 7.40 -24.92 4.48
C SER A 48 8.61 -24.46 5.30
N GLU A 49 9.65 -23.94 4.63
CA GLU A 49 10.83 -23.36 5.25
C GLU A 49 10.77 -21.83 5.21
N PRO A 50 11.41 -21.14 6.17
CA PRO A 50 11.47 -19.68 6.15
C PRO A 50 12.29 -19.20 4.96
N VAL A 51 11.60 -18.65 3.96
CA VAL A 51 12.21 -18.02 2.78
C VAL A 51 12.21 -16.51 2.96
N GLU A 52 13.34 -15.87 2.68
CA GLU A 52 13.45 -14.42 2.67
C GLU A 52 12.82 -13.85 1.39
N GLN A 53 12.03 -12.79 1.54
CA GLN A 53 11.36 -12.15 0.39
C GLN A 53 12.36 -11.65 -0.67
N SER A 54 13.57 -11.26 -0.24
CA SER A 54 14.64 -10.82 -1.14
C SER A 54 15.14 -11.93 -2.05
N GLN A 55 15.29 -13.15 -1.53
CA GLN A 55 15.72 -14.31 -2.31
C GLN A 55 14.67 -14.68 -3.37
N LEU A 56 13.39 -14.69 -2.98
CA LEU A 56 12.30 -14.92 -3.92
C LEU A 56 12.27 -13.83 -5.01
N ARG A 57 12.54 -12.58 -4.66
CA ARG A 57 12.61 -11.48 -5.63
C ARG A 57 13.78 -11.63 -6.62
N GLU A 58 14.94 -12.03 -6.14
CA GLU A 58 16.11 -12.23 -6.97
C GLU A 58 15.88 -13.37 -7.98
N GLU A 59 15.30 -14.49 -7.53
CA GLU A 59 14.93 -15.60 -8.41
C GLU A 59 13.83 -15.24 -9.42
N MET A 60 12.77 -14.55 -9.00
CA MET A 60 11.74 -14.10 -9.95
C MET A 60 12.33 -13.11 -10.98
N THR A 61 13.29 -12.28 -10.57
CA THR A 61 14.00 -11.38 -11.50
C THR A 61 14.88 -12.17 -12.47
N SER A 62 15.58 -13.21 -12.01
CA SER A 62 16.42 -14.08 -12.85
C SER A 62 15.61 -14.83 -13.90
N LEU A 63 14.37 -15.21 -13.57
CA LEU A 63 13.40 -15.86 -14.45
C LEU A 63 12.72 -14.91 -15.45
N GLY A 64 13.01 -13.60 -15.40
CA GLY A 64 12.44 -12.58 -16.29
C GLY A 64 11.19 -11.88 -15.76
N TYR A 65 10.80 -12.12 -14.51
CA TYR A 65 9.66 -11.48 -13.84
C TYR A 65 10.10 -10.39 -12.86
N GLY A 66 11.04 -9.53 -13.27
CA GLY A 66 11.57 -8.45 -12.41
C GLY A 66 10.54 -7.43 -11.94
N ASP A 67 9.44 -7.29 -12.69
CA ASP A 67 8.32 -6.40 -12.35
C ASP A 67 7.23 -7.08 -11.48
N ALA A 68 7.41 -8.36 -11.11
CA ALA A 68 6.43 -9.07 -10.30
C ALA A 68 6.33 -8.52 -8.87
N MET A 69 5.10 -8.33 -8.41
CA MET A 69 4.83 -7.72 -7.10
C MET A 69 4.80 -8.78 -6.00
N ILE A 70 5.95 -9.05 -5.41
CA ILE A 70 6.05 -10.01 -4.31
C ILE A 70 5.62 -9.35 -2.99
N GLN A 71 4.63 -9.93 -2.32
CA GLN A 71 4.10 -9.53 -1.01
C GLN A 71 4.07 -10.71 -0.03
N ASN A 72 4.59 -10.52 1.18
CA ASN A 72 4.53 -11.51 2.25
C ASN A 72 3.16 -11.42 2.97
N ALA A 73 2.37 -12.50 2.93
CA ALA A 73 1.05 -12.60 3.56
C ALA A 73 1.11 -13.20 4.98
N GLY A 74 2.30 -13.46 5.50
CA GLY A 74 2.54 -14.08 6.81
C GLY A 74 2.44 -15.60 6.77
N GLY A 75 2.97 -16.28 7.80
CA GLY A 75 2.83 -17.73 7.93
C GLY A 75 3.45 -18.56 6.80
N GLY A 76 4.46 -18.03 6.10
CA GLY A 76 5.10 -18.70 4.95
C GLY A 76 4.38 -18.50 3.61
N TYR A 77 3.31 -17.70 3.58
CA TYR A 77 2.58 -17.38 2.35
C TYR A 77 3.17 -16.15 1.65
N PHE A 78 3.41 -16.27 0.35
CA PHE A 78 3.84 -15.18 -0.53
C PHE A 78 2.87 -15.04 -1.69
N LEU A 79 2.44 -13.82 -1.95
CA LEU A 79 1.65 -13.44 -3.12
C LEU A 79 2.59 -12.83 -4.15
N VAL A 80 2.48 -13.26 -5.40
CA VAL A 80 3.29 -12.78 -6.52
C VAL A 80 2.38 -12.40 -7.68
#